data_AF-A0A374VRM7-F1
#
_entry.id   AF-A0A374VRM7-F1
#
_cell.length_a   1.000
_cell.length_b   1.000
_cell.length_c   1.000
_cell.angle_alpha   90.00
_cell.angle_beta   90.00
_cell.angle_gamma   90.00
#
_symmetry.space_group_name_H-M   'P 1'
#
loop_
_entity.id
_entity.type
_entity.pdbx_description
1 polymer ?
#
loop_
_entity_poly.entity_id
_entity_poly.type
_entity_poly.pdbx_seq_one_letter_code
_entity_poly.pdbx_strand_id
1 'polypeptide(L)'
;MRNLKTVEKKVRAILEKDEDARNDDMVLYLALCNVCLKDAGAIPLAEIMTQYKYLGLPSFESVSRTRRKLQAKHPELSGNARMQRLRATGEKAYRKYAKE
;
A
#
# COMPACT_ATOMS: atom_id res chain seq x y z
N MET A 1 15.96 -8.32 -5.56
CA MET A 1 15.12 -9.18 -4.68
C MET A 1 15.26 -8.91 -3.17
N ARG A 2 16.44 -8.51 -2.62
CA ARG A 2 16.60 -8.26 -1.16
C ARG A 2 15.65 -7.18 -0.61
N ASN A 3 15.47 -6.06 -1.32
CA ASN A 3 14.59 -4.96 -0.89
C ASN A 3 13.11 -5.34 -0.79
N LEU A 4 12.63 -6.27 -1.63
CA LEU A 4 11.23 -6.70 -1.60
C LEU A 4 10.87 -7.47 -0.33
N LYS A 5 11.79 -8.30 0.19
CA LYS A 5 11.58 -9.02 1.47
C LYS A 5 11.51 -8.03 2.65
N THR A 6 12.27 -6.95 2.59
CA THR A 6 12.24 -5.89 3.61
C THR A 6 10.93 -5.10 3.57
N VAL A 7 10.47 -4.73 2.36
CA VAL A 7 9.17 -4.06 2.18
C VAL A 7 8.02 -4.96 2.64
N GLU A 8 8.02 -6.25 2.29
CA GLU A 8 6.99 -7.20 2.71
C GLU A 8 6.88 -7.33 4.23
N LYS A 9 8.02 -7.38 4.95
CA LYS A 9 8.01 -7.41 6.42
C LYS A 9 7.42 -6.13 7.02
N LYS A 10 7.84 -4.95 6.52
CA LYS A 10 7.33 -3.66 7.00
C LYS A 10 5.83 -3.49 6.72
N VAL A 11 5.39 -3.82 5.51
CA VAL A 11 3.97 -3.76 5.12
C VAL A 11 3.15 -4.68 6.00
N ARG A 12 3.60 -5.93 6.23
CA ARG A 12 2.89 -6.84 7.12
C ARG A 12 2.72 -6.25 8.52
N ALA A 13 3.79 -5.75 9.12
CA ALA A 13 3.77 -5.18 10.47
C ALA A 13 2.80 -3.99 10.59
N ILE A 14 2.64 -3.19 9.53
CA ILE A 14 1.65 -2.11 9.49
C ILE A 14 0.24 -2.70 9.42
N LEU A 15 -0.01 -3.63 8.49
CA LEU A 15 -1.33 -4.26 8.34
C LEU A 15 -1.77 -4.99 9.61
N GLU A 16 -0.85 -5.60 10.37
CA GLU A 16 -1.19 -6.27 11.64
C GLU A 16 -1.74 -5.29 12.68
N LYS A 17 -1.33 -4.02 12.67
CA LYS A 17 -1.63 -3.03 13.72
C LYS A 17 -2.64 -1.96 13.34
N ASP A 18 -2.78 -1.68 12.05
CA ASP A 18 -3.53 -0.53 11.53
C ASP A 18 -4.60 -1.02 10.55
N GLU A 19 -5.87 -0.93 10.97
CA GLU A 19 -7.01 -1.31 10.12
C GLU A 19 -7.23 -0.32 8.98
N ASP A 20 -6.96 0.98 9.19
CA ASP A 20 -7.12 2.00 8.15
C ASP A 20 -6.14 1.76 7.01
N ALA A 21 -4.90 1.34 7.32
CA ALA A 21 -3.94 0.90 6.32
C ALA A 21 -4.37 -0.39 5.57
N ARG A 22 -5.23 -1.25 6.15
CA ARG A 22 -5.84 -2.37 5.40
C ARG A 22 -6.89 -1.88 4.42
N ASN A 23 -7.53 -0.75 4.72
CA ASN A 23 -8.67 -0.18 4.01
C ASN A 23 -8.27 0.84 2.93
N ASP A 24 -7.12 1.48 3.04
CA ASP A 24 -6.70 2.54 2.13
C ASP A 24 -5.22 2.42 1.73
N ASP A 25 -4.95 2.41 0.42
CA ASP A 25 -3.59 2.27 -0.11
C ASP A 25 -2.72 3.50 0.17
N MET A 26 -3.30 4.70 0.23
CA MET A 26 -2.59 5.94 0.52
C MET A 26 -2.23 6.03 2.00
N VAL A 27 -3.13 5.60 2.89
CA VAL A 27 -2.85 5.48 4.34
C VAL A 27 -1.71 4.48 4.58
N LEU A 28 -1.79 3.30 3.94
CA LEU A 28 -0.70 2.33 4.00
C LEU A 28 0.63 2.90 3.48
N TYR A 29 0.59 3.63 2.37
CA TYR A 29 1.79 4.22 1.79
C TYR A 29 2.42 5.26 2.73
N LEU A 30 1.62 6.16 3.29
CA LEU A 30 2.08 7.16 4.26
C LEU A 30 2.67 6.51 5.51
N ALA A 31 2.00 5.51 6.09
CA ALA A 31 2.49 4.78 7.25
C ALA A 31 3.85 4.12 6.95
N LEU A 32 3.99 3.51 5.77
CA LEU A 32 5.24 2.88 5.36
C LEU A 32 6.34 3.91 5.10
N CYS A 33 6.01 5.08 4.54
CA CYS A 33 6.95 6.18 4.38
C CYS A 33 7.51 6.62 5.73
N ASN A 34 6.65 6.84 6.73
CA ASN A 34 7.09 7.22 8.09
C ASN A 34 7.91 6.13 8.80
N VAL A 35 7.73 4.85 8.44
CA VAL A 35 8.58 3.73 8.92
C VAL A 35 9.92 3.66 8.17
N CYS A 36 10.00 4.17 6.94
CA CYS A 36 11.22 4.17 6.14
C CYS A 36 12.09 5.41 6.38
N LEU A 37 11.45 6.56 6.60
CA LEU A 37 12.09 7.86 6.78
C LEU A 37 11.30 8.62 7.85
N LYS A 38 12.00 9.07 8.90
CA LYS A 38 11.39 9.86 9.96
C LYS A 38 10.81 11.15 9.35
N ASP A 39 9.60 11.50 9.76
CA ASP A 39 8.90 12.71 9.33
C ASP A 39 8.63 12.79 7.80
N ALA A 40 8.56 11.63 7.12
CA ALA A 40 8.28 11.58 5.69
C ALA A 40 6.97 12.30 5.30
N GLY A 41 5.97 12.32 6.19
CA GLY A 41 4.71 13.05 5.97
C GLY A 41 4.86 14.58 5.91
N ALA A 42 5.98 15.16 6.36
CA ALA A 42 6.26 16.59 6.25
C ALA A 42 6.96 16.96 4.93
N ILE A 43 7.46 15.98 4.18
CA ILE A 43 8.11 16.20 2.89
C ILE A 43 7.03 16.57 1.86
N PRO A 44 7.25 17.59 1.00
CA PRO A 44 6.30 17.93 -0.05
C PRO A 44 5.97 16.73 -0.93
N LEU A 45 4.68 16.54 -1.23
CA LEU A 45 4.22 15.41 -2.04
C LEU A 45 4.97 15.31 -3.38
N ALA A 46 5.22 16.45 -4.04
CA ALA A 46 5.96 16.50 -5.30
C ALA A 46 7.40 15.96 -5.17
N GLU A 47 8.05 16.22 -4.03
CA GLU A 47 9.39 15.71 -3.75
C GLU A 47 9.36 14.21 -3.48
N ILE A 48 8.39 13.72 -2.70
CA ILE A 48 8.17 12.27 -2.54
C ILE A 48 7.98 11.62 -3.90
N MET A 49 7.09 12.16 -4.74
CA MET A 49 6.74 11.54 -6.03
C MET A 49 7.90 11.52 -7.02
N THR A 50 8.78 12.52 -7.00
CA THR A 50 9.90 12.62 -7.95
C THR A 50 11.21 12.01 -7.43
N GLN A 51 11.44 12.05 -6.11
CA GLN A 51 12.72 11.67 -5.48
C GLN A 51 12.62 10.44 -4.57
N TYR A 52 11.50 9.70 -4.55
CA TYR A 52 11.29 8.56 -3.63
C TYR A 52 12.47 7.58 -3.55
N LYS A 53 13.15 7.29 -4.68
CA LYS A 53 14.32 6.40 -4.71
C LYS A 53 15.51 6.96 -3.92
N TYR A 54 15.78 8.25 -4.07
CA TYR A 54 16.84 8.95 -3.35
C TYR A 54 16.51 9.03 -1.85
N LEU A 55 15.24 9.25 -1.52
CA LEU A 55 14.72 9.26 -0.15
C LEU A 55 14.66 7.86 0.49
N GLY A 56 15.05 6.79 -0.22
CA GLY A 56 15.00 5.41 0.29
C GLY A 56 13.58 4.86 0.46
N LEU A 57 12.58 5.50 -0.15
CA LEU A 57 11.18 5.11 -0.08
C LEU A 57 10.86 4.04 -1.14
N PRO A 58 9.90 3.13 -0.87
CA PRO A 58 9.41 2.19 -1.87
C PRO A 58 8.50 2.88 -2.89
N SER A 59 8.41 2.33 -4.10
CA SER A 59 7.40 2.80 -5.06
C SER A 59 6.00 2.37 -4.61
N PHE A 60 5.00 3.21 -4.91
CA PHE A 60 3.59 2.93 -4.59
C PHE A 60 3.13 1.57 -5.13
N GLU A 61 3.51 1.24 -6.37
CA GLU A 61 3.16 -0.04 -6.97
C GLU A 61 3.76 -1.24 -6.24
N SER A 62 5.00 -1.11 -5.73
CA SER A 62 5.63 -2.18 -4.95
C SER A 62 4.86 -2.45 -3.65
N VAL A 63 4.43 -1.38 -2.97
CA VAL A 63 3.62 -1.47 -1.76
C VAL A 63 2.26 -2.10 -2.06
N SER A 64 1.58 -1.63 -3.10
CA SER A 64 0.29 -2.16 -3.55
C SER A 64 0.33 -3.65 -3.88
N ARG A 65 1.34 -4.09 -4.65
CA ARG A 65 1.55 -5.52 -4.99
C ARG A 65 1.83 -6.35 -3.75
N THR A 66 2.61 -5.81 -2.82
CA THR A 66 2.97 -6.47 -1.56
C THR A 66 1.75 -6.65 -0.67
N ARG A 67 0.90 -5.62 -0.52
CA ARG A 67 -0.38 -5.71 0.19
C ARG A 67 -1.26 -6.81 -0.39
N ARG A 68 -1.48 -6.81 -1.71
CA ARG A 68 -2.30 -7.84 -2.38
C ARG A 68 -1.77 -9.25 -2.13
N LYS A 69 -0.46 -9.44 -2.25
CA LYS A 69 0.20 -10.73 -1.95
C LYS A 69 0.00 -11.15 -0.49
N LEU A 70 0.13 -10.22 0.46
CA LEU A 70 -0.06 -10.52 1.87
C LEU A 70 -1.51 -10.86 2.19
N GLN A 71 -2.47 -10.06 1.74
CA GLN A 71 -3.90 -10.28 1.97
C GLN A 71 -4.42 -11.56 1.31
N ALA A 72 -3.85 -11.95 0.16
CA ALA A 72 -4.18 -13.24 -0.46
C ALA A 72 -3.66 -14.45 0.34
N LYS A 73 -2.55 -14.30 1.07
CA LYS A 73 -1.96 -15.36 1.91
C LYS A 73 -2.49 -15.37 3.34
N HIS A 74 -2.92 -14.21 3.83
CA HIS A 74 -3.31 -13.92 5.21
C HIS A 74 -4.62 -13.12 5.18
N PRO A 75 -5.78 -13.80 5.02
CA PRO A 75 -7.07 -13.14 4.89
C PRO A 75 -7.41 -12.22 6.07
N GLU A 76 -6.88 -12.48 7.26
CA GLU A 76 -7.02 -11.65 8.47
C GLU A 76 -6.42 -10.24 8.33
N LEU A 77 -5.50 -10.04 7.38
CA LEU A 77 -4.92 -8.73 7.06
C LEU A 77 -5.76 -7.95 6.04
N SER A 78 -6.90 -8.49 5.60
CA SER A 78 -7.80 -7.82 4.66
C SER A 78 -8.49 -6.63 5.31
N GLY A 79 -8.84 -5.64 4.47
CA GLY A 79 -9.70 -4.55 4.91
C GLY A 79 -11.10 -5.05 5.30
N ASN A 80 -11.90 -4.20 5.93
CA ASN A 80 -13.24 -4.59 6.36
C ASN A 80 -14.18 -4.94 5.18
N ALA A 81 -15.29 -5.62 5.50
CA ALA A 81 -16.22 -6.14 4.50
C ALA A 81 -16.79 -5.05 3.57
N ARG A 82 -17.03 -3.84 4.10
CA ARG A 82 -17.50 -2.70 3.30
C ARG A 82 -16.47 -2.30 2.24
N MET A 83 -15.22 -2.12 2.65
CA MET A 83 -14.14 -1.74 1.74
C MET A 83 -13.81 -2.83 0.72
N GLN A 84 -13.94 -4.11 1.10
CA GLN A 84 -13.82 -5.21 0.14
C GLN A 84 -14.88 -5.13 -0.97
N ARG A 85 -16.15 -4.90 -0.61
CA ARG A 85 -17.25 -4.74 -1.59
C ARG A 85 -17.04 -3.55 -2.52
N LEU A 86 -16.62 -2.40 -1.97
CA LEU A 86 -16.33 -1.20 -2.75
C LEU A 86 -15.22 -1.45 -3.78
N ARG A 87 -14.12 -2.10 -3.36
CA ARG A 87 -13.01 -2.44 -4.27
C ARG A 87 -13.43 -3.43 -5.36
N ALA A 88 -14.19 -4.48 -5.02
CA ALA A 88 -14.68 -5.44 -6.00
C ALA A 88 -15.59 -4.78 -7.05
N THR A 89 -16.43 -3.84 -6.62
CA THR A 89 -17.29 -3.05 -7.51
C THR A 89 -16.46 -2.16 -8.44
N GLY A 90 -15.45 -1.47 -7.89
CA GLY A 90 -14.53 -0.65 -8.68
C GLY A 90 -13.73 -1.46 -9.70
N GLU A 91 -13.19 -2.63 -9.31
CA GLU A 91 -12.48 -3.51 -10.24
C GLU A 91 -13.38 -3.96 -11.39
N LYS A 92 -14.64 -4.32 -11.09
CA LYS A 92 -15.62 -4.69 -12.11
C LYS A 92 -15.89 -3.54 -13.09
N ALA A 93 -16.01 -2.31 -12.59
CA ALA A 93 -16.19 -1.12 -13.43
C ALA A 93 -14.99 -0.88 -14.36
N TYR A 94 -13.77 -0.91 -13.82
CA TYR A 94 -12.55 -0.74 -14.63
C TYR A 94 -12.33 -1.88 -15.62
N ARG A 95 -12.64 -3.12 -15.26
CA ARG A 95 -12.56 -4.27 -16.20
C ARG A 95 -13.57 -4.15 -17.34
N LYS A 96 -14.73 -3.53 -17.10
CA LYS A 96 -15.70 -3.22 -18.16
C LYS A 96 -15.15 -2.14 -19.09
N TYR A 97 -14.69 -1.03 -18.52
CA TYR A 97 -14.10 0.08 -19.27
C TYR A 97 -12.92 -0.34 -20.16
N ALA A 98 -12.03 -1.21 -19.66
CA ALA A 98 -10.87 -1.67 -20.43
C ALA A 98 -11.20 -2.57 -21.65
N LYS A 99 -12.47 -2.98 -21.80
CA LYS A 99 -12.95 -3.76 -22.96
C LYS A 99 -13.69 -2.89 -23.98
N GLU A 100 -13.98 -1.64 -23.63
CA GLU A 100 -14.52 -0.62 -24.51
C GLU A 100 -13.37 0.04 -25.28
#